data_AF-A0A842S9M7-F1
#
_entry.id   AF-A0A842S9M7-F1
#
_cell.length_a   1.000
_cell.length_b   1.000
_cell.length_c   1.000
_cell.angle_alpha   90.00
_cell.angle_beta   90.00
_cell.angle_gamma   90.00
#
_symmetry.space_group_name_H-M   'P 1'
#
loop_
_entity.id
_entity.type
_entity.pdbx_description
1 polymer ?
#
loop_
_entity_poly.entity_id
_entity_poly.type
_entity_poly.pdbx_seq_one_letter_code
_entity_poly.pdbx_strand_id
1 'polypeptide(L)'
;MKKNENDKSENTDTSEKDEEEKSKIFKKSKKKSQGQVLQEALGLEQGTLETIEKKLFIARFLDYFSEETLDFIYKDKAINNYKEQIAEILDKHATENEEDKLLKQSYENKEIIQIVDQLKTNAENMASEKGIDKPFDKRMRNLSIIVSIPMFALILILTFLPIDTLFLFPLLCVFCMVPTLIRSYIVKKWQAFKEENKMDYYTENREDIMILKGYVGEILENIRARLIELKVPLQLIKFVLHSRDYDNLKLINQKSQKGTTQYYLSFEYPEGMEPFTIPETIAAKFTQPTESSSEQSETPEKNFIVLKEIKGKDGVIESFVPTLKDNKAEEINDLLNECDFTKATEDISIILPNYSPEMAIYCICGEIVEVENVQVCNWKEDFKFYLFEGGMCDCGEKVYALSLMDEEQEVPDKLEGIFK
;
A
#
# COMPACT_ATOMS: atom_id res chain seq x y z
N MET A 1 16.05 -10.76 -80.75
CA MET A 1 14.64 -10.90 -81.18
C MET A 1 13.80 -10.96 -79.92
N LYS A 2 13.23 -9.83 -79.53
CA LYS A 2 11.83 -9.37 -79.75
C LYS A 2 11.03 -9.67 -78.45
N LYS A 3 10.92 -8.68 -77.55
CA LYS A 3 9.91 -7.61 -77.51
C LYS A 3 8.50 -8.19 -77.28
N ASN A 4 7.94 -7.98 -76.09
CA ASN A 4 7.03 -6.85 -75.76
C ASN A 4 5.59 -7.25 -76.13
N GLU A 5 4.50 -6.76 -75.54
CA GLU A 5 4.14 -5.50 -74.86
C GLU A 5 2.78 -5.84 -74.18
N ASN A 6 2.51 -5.40 -72.94
CA ASN A 6 1.89 -4.12 -72.59
C ASN A 6 2.10 -3.93 -71.08
N ASP A 7 2.23 -2.75 -70.49
CA ASP A 7 2.22 -1.38 -71.00
C ASP A 7 3.01 -0.58 -69.96
N LYS A 8 3.88 0.31 -70.44
CA LYS A 8 4.68 1.21 -69.62
C LYS A 8 4.68 2.58 -70.27
N SER A 9 4.70 3.60 -69.41
CA SER A 9 5.26 4.95 -69.63
C SER A 9 4.39 5.93 -70.43
N GLU A 10 4.38 7.24 -70.18
CA GLU A 10 5.45 8.13 -69.64
C GLU A 10 4.78 9.48 -69.24
N ASN A 11 4.99 10.00 -68.01
CA ASN A 11 6.02 10.94 -67.53
C ASN A 11 5.67 12.44 -67.60
N THR A 12 5.85 13.11 -66.45
CA THR A 12 6.74 14.28 -66.24
C THR A 12 6.77 14.55 -64.73
N ASP A 13 7.78 14.05 -64.01
CA ASP A 13 9.06 14.66 -63.65
C ASP A 13 9.04 15.68 -62.48
N THR A 14 9.72 15.25 -61.41
CA THR A 14 10.54 15.99 -60.43
C THR A 14 9.91 17.07 -59.54
N SER A 15 9.76 16.75 -58.24
CA SER A 15 10.74 17.21 -57.23
C SER A 15 10.58 16.50 -55.88
N GLU A 16 11.65 15.83 -55.47
CA GLU A 16 12.26 15.89 -54.12
C GLU A 16 11.43 15.41 -52.91
N LYS A 17 11.73 14.20 -52.44
CA LYS A 17 12.45 13.94 -51.17
C LYS A 17 11.64 14.34 -49.94
N ASP A 18 11.00 13.33 -49.31
CA ASP A 18 10.86 13.14 -47.86
C ASP A 18 9.67 12.23 -47.49
N GLU A 19 9.60 11.02 -48.06
CA GLU A 19 8.57 10.02 -47.70
C GLU A 19 9.14 8.60 -47.51
N GLU A 20 10.31 8.48 -46.90
CA GLU A 20 10.81 7.20 -46.36
C GLU A 20 11.15 7.31 -44.87
N GLU A 21 10.19 7.75 -44.03
CA GLU A 21 10.36 7.60 -42.58
C GLU A 21 9.03 7.61 -41.78
N LYS A 22 8.01 6.88 -42.23
CA LYS A 22 6.77 6.72 -41.43
C LYS A 22 6.21 5.30 -41.46
N SER A 23 6.95 4.35 -40.89
CA SER A 23 6.37 3.08 -40.41
C SER A 23 7.28 2.29 -39.45
N LYS A 24 7.92 2.95 -38.48
CA LYS A 24 8.40 2.25 -37.27
C LYS A 24 7.42 2.49 -36.12
N ILE A 25 6.45 1.59 -36.06
CA ILE A 25 5.60 1.36 -34.90
C ILE A 25 6.51 1.19 -33.68
N PHE A 26 6.59 2.22 -32.83
CA PHE A 26 7.19 2.14 -31.51
C PHE A 26 6.37 1.15 -30.67
N LYS A 27 6.79 -0.12 -30.64
CA LYS A 27 6.40 -1.05 -29.59
C LYS A 27 6.97 -0.50 -28.27
N LYS A 28 6.16 0.23 -27.52
CA LYS A 28 6.42 0.55 -26.10
C LYS A 28 6.80 -0.77 -25.40
N SER A 29 8.04 -0.88 -24.92
CA SER A 29 8.44 -2.01 -24.09
C SER A 29 7.59 -1.95 -22.81
N LYS A 30 6.84 -3.03 -22.54
CA LYS A 30 6.07 -3.15 -21.30
C LYS A 30 7.06 -3.14 -20.12
N LYS A 31 6.90 -2.16 -19.23
CA LYS A 31 7.67 -2.03 -17.98
C LYS A 31 7.48 -3.27 -17.11
N LYS A 32 8.56 -3.74 -16.48
CA LYS A 32 8.57 -4.97 -15.68
C LYS A 32 8.40 -4.67 -14.18
N SER A 33 7.50 -5.38 -13.49
CA SER A 33 7.31 -5.25 -12.03
C SER A 33 8.43 -5.92 -11.23
N GLN A 34 8.59 -5.63 -9.94
CA GLN A 34 9.57 -6.29 -9.07
C GLN A 34 9.38 -7.82 -9.04
N GLY A 35 8.14 -8.29 -9.05
CA GLY A 35 7.82 -9.71 -9.22
C GLY A 35 8.27 -10.25 -10.58
N GLN A 36 8.22 -9.47 -11.65
CA GLN A 36 8.75 -9.85 -12.96
C GLN A 36 10.29 -9.83 -13.02
N VAL A 37 10.95 -8.92 -12.30
CA VAL A 37 12.42 -8.91 -12.16
C VAL A 37 12.91 -10.10 -11.34
N LEU A 38 12.19 -10.43 -10.25
CA LEU A 38 12.47 -11.60 -9.43
C LEU A 38 12.18 -12.90 -10.19
N GLN A 39 11.08 -12.96 -10.96
CA GLN A 39 10.78 -14.06 -11.88
C GLN A 39 11.91 -14.24 -12.89
N GLU A 40 12.38 -13.17 -13.52
CA GLU A 40 13.46 -13.23 -14.51
C GLU A 40 14.80 -13.64 -13.90
N ALA A 41 15.13 -13.15 -12.72
CA ALA A 41 16.35 -13.52 -12.01
C ALA A 41 16.33 -14.97 -11.50
N LEU A 42 15.15 -15.52 -11.25
CA LEU A 42 14.93 -16.92 -10.85
C LEU A 42 14.65 -17.85 -12.04
N GLY A 43 14.55 -17.33 -13.26
CA GLY A 43 14.22 -18.12 -14.46
C GLY A 43 12.80 -18.69 -14.47
N LEU A 44 11.86 -18.05 -13.78
CA LEU A 44 10.47 -18.47 -13.67
C LEU A 44 9.63 -18.01 -14.87
N GLU A 45 8.54 -18.74 -15.15
CA GLU A 45 7.55 -18.33 -16.14
C GLU A 45 6.86 -17.01 -15.72
N GLN A 46 6.45 -16.24 -16.73
CA GLN A 46 5.81 -14.95 -16.49
C GLN A 46 4.45 -15.16 -15.78
N GLY A 47 4.27 -14.48 -14.65
CA GLY A 47 3.03 -14.55 -13.86
C GLY A 47 3.06 -15.54 -12.70
N THR A 48 4.06 -16.41 -12.58
CA THR A 48 4.11 -17.42 -11.52
C THR A 48 4.20 -16.82 -10.11
N LEU A 49 5.04 -15.79 -9.89
CA LEU A 49 5.07 -15.07 -8.62
C LEU A 49 3.80 -14.24 -8.37
N GLU A 50 3.14 -13.76 -9.42
CA GLU A 50 1.87 -13.04 -9.28
C GLU A 50 0.77 -13.97 -8.74
N THR A 51 0.75 -15.23 -9.20
CA THR A 51 -0.13 -16.27 -8.66
C THR A 51 0.18 -16.56 -7.18
N ILE A 52 1.46 -16.64 -6.82
CA ILE A 52 1.88 -16.84 -5.41
C ILE A 52 1.45 -15.66 -4.54
N GLU A 53 1.64 -14.42 -5.00
CA GLU A 53 1.22 -13.21 -4.29
C GLU A 53 -0.29 -13.16 -4.09
N LYS A 54 -1.07 -13.53 -5.10
CA LYS A 54 -2.54 -13.62 -5.00
C LYS A 54 -2.99 -14.68 -3.99
N LYS A 55 -2.35 -15.85 -3.95
CA LYS A 55 -2.64 -16.87 -2.93
C LYS A 55 -2.25 -16.38 -1.52
N LEU A 56 -1.09 -15.74 -1.39
CA LEU A 56 -0.68 -15.10 -0.14
C LEU A 56 -1.67 -14.03 0.32
N PHE A 57 -2.27 -13.27 -0.60
CA PHE A 57 -3.33 -12.31 -0.26
C PHE A 57 -4.53 -13.00 0.40
N ILE A 58 -5.01 -14.13 -0.16
CA ILE A 58 -6.10 -14.90 0.45
C ILE A 58 -5.72 -15.34 1.86
N ALA A 59 -4.53 -15.93 2.02
CA ALA A 59 -4.02 -16.38 3.31
C ALA A 59 -3.98 -15.24 4.35
N ARG A 60 -3.39 -14.08 3.98
CA ARG A 60 -3.29 -12.90 4.86
C ARG A 60 -4.65 -12.36 5.27
N PHE A 61 -5.59 -12.26 4.34
CA PHE A 61 -6.91 -11.75 4.64
C PHE A 61 -7.64 -12.67 5.62
N LEU A 62 -7.68 -13.98 5.34
CA LEU A 62 -8.40 -14.94 6.18
C LEU A 62 -7.77 -15.07 7.57
N ASP A 63 -6.44 -15.08 7.65
CA ASP A 63 -5.70 -15.04 8.91
C ASP A 63 -6.03 -13.77 9.71
N TYR A 64 -5.91 -12.58 9.10
CA TYR A 64 -6.26 -11.31 9.76
C TYR A 64 -7.72 -11.28 10.20
N PHE A 65 -8.65 -11.71 9.33
CA PHE A 65 -10.07 -11.77 9.66
C PHE A 65 -10.35 -12.74 10.81
N SER A 66 -9.64 -13.87 10.88
CA SER A 66 -9.79 -14.87 11.94
C SER A 66 -9.25 -14.39 13.31
N GLU A 67 -8.21 -13.56 13.31
CA GLU A 67 -7.59 -13.02 14.53
C GLU A 67 -8.25 -11.73 15.02
N GLU A 68 -8.74 -10.91 14.09
CA GLU A 68 -9.23 -9.55 14.36
C GLU A 68 -10.64 -9.34 13.77
N THR A 69 -11.53 -10.31 13.90
CA THR A 69 -12.88 -10.25 13.32
C THR A 69 -13.65 -9.00 13.76
N LEU A 70 -13.44 -8.55 15.01
CA LEU A 70 -14.08 -7.36 15.55
C LEU A 70 -13.71 -6.06 14.80
N ASP A 71 -12.58 -6.03 14.08
CA ASP A 71 -12.22 -4.89 13.23
C ASP A 71 -13.10 -4.74 11.98
N PHE A 72 -13.85 -5.79 11.64
CA PHE A 72 -14.69 -5.87 10.45
C PHE A 72 -16.18 -5.62 10.72
N ILE A 73 -16.55 -5.40 11.99
CA ILE A 73 -17.91 -5.01 12.38
C ILE A 73 -18.36 -3.77 11.59
N TYR A 74 -19.51 -3.88 10.92
CA TYR A 74 -20.10 -2.84 10.07
C TYR A 74 -19.26 -2.39 8.86
N LYS A 75 -18.30 -3.21 8.42
CA LYS A 75 -17.49 -2.97 7.21
C LYS A 75 -17.91 -3.85 6.02
N ASP A 76 -19.21 -3.91 5.74
CA ASP A 76 -19.80 -4.73 4.67
C ASP A 76 -19.09 -4.59 3.32
N LYS A 77 -18.87 -3.35 2.89
CA LYS A 77 -18.24 -3.05 1.60
C LYS A 77 -16.83 -3.63 1.50
N ALA A 78 -16.04 -3.51 2.57
CA ALA A 78 -14.68 -4.02 2.58
C ALA A 78 -14.68 -5.54 2.49
N ILE A 79 -15.49 -6.21 3.32
CA ILE A 79 -15.60 -7.67 3.33
C ILE A 79 -16.06 -8.19 1.97
N ASN A 80 -17.10 -7.60 1.38
CA ASN A 80 -17.60 -8.03 0.08
C ASN A 80 -16.54 -7.88 -1.02
N ASN A 81 -15.79 -6.77 -1.02
CA ASN A 81 -14.67 -6.60 -1.95
C ASN A 81 -13.60 -7.68 -1.78
N TYR A 82 -13.28 -8.10 -0.55
CA TYR A 82 -12.34 -9.19 -0.31
C TYR A 82 -12.89 -10.53 -0.82
N LYS A 83 -14.16 -10.83 -0.56
CA LYS A 83 -14.81 -12.06 -1.03
C LYS A 83 -14.84 -12.16 -2.55
N GLU A 84 -15.19 -11.07 -3.22
CA GLU A 84 -15.19 -11.00 -4.69
C GLU A 84 -13.79 -11.23 -5.26
N GLN A 85 -12.76 -10.59 -4.67
CA GLN A 85 -11.37 -10.80 -5.08
C GLN A 85 -10.90 -12.24 -4.86
N ILE A 86 -11.24 -12.85 -3.71
CA ILE A 86 -10.87 -14.24 -3.42
C ILE A 86 -11.53 -15.20 -4.42
N ALA A 87 -12.82 -15.02 -4.69
CA ALA A 87 -13.54 -15.81 -5.68
C ALA A 87 -12.92 -15.67 -7.08
N GLU A 88 -12.60 -14.45 -7.49
CA GLU A 88 -11.95 -14.19 -8.78
C GLU A 88 -10.57 -14.85 -8.89
N ILE A 89 -9.76 -14.80 -7.83
CA ILE A 89 -8.44 -15.44 -7.77
C ILE A 89 -8.59 -16.96 -7.90
N LEU A 90 -9.48 -17.58 -7.11
CA LEU A 90 -9.68 -19.02 -7.13
C LEU A 90 -10.25 -19.51 -8.48
N ASP A 91 -11.17 -18.77 -9.09
CA ASP A 91 -11.75 -19.11 -10.38
C ASP A 91 -10.73 -19.05 -11.53
N LYS A 92 -9.86 -18.03 -11.51
CA LYS A 92 -8.82 -17.87 -12.54
C LYS A 92 -7.72 -18.94 -12.44
N HIS A 93 -7.36 -19.37 -11.23
CA HIS A 93 -6.24 -20.30 -11.04
C HIS A 93 -6.64 -21.78 -11.01
N ALA A 94 -7.91 -22.10 -10.72
CA ALA A 94 -8.41 -23.48 -10.76
C ALA A 94 -8.30 -24.15 -12.16
N THR A 95 -8.06 -23.40 -13.23
CA THR A 95 -7.87 -23.96 -14.57
C THR A 95 -6.43 -24.41 -14.88
N GLU A 96 -5.45 -24.05 -14.05
CA GLU A 96 -4.02 -24.18 -14.40
C GLU A 96 -3.33 -25.39 -13.76
N ASN A 97 -3.69 -25.78 -12.53
CA ASN A 97 -3.03 -26.86 -11.77
C ASN A 97 -4.03 -27.74 -11.00
N GLU A 98 -3.72 -29.04 -10.80
CA GLU A 98 -4.54 -29.95 -9.99
C GLU A 98 -4.61 -29.54 -8.53
N GLU A 99 -3.50 -29.10 -7.93
CA GLU A 99 -3.51 -28.63 -6.54
C GLU A 99 -4.40 -27.38 -6.36
N ASP A 100 -4.47 -26.51 -7.38
CA ASP A 100 -5.29 -25.30 -7.33
C ASP A 100 -6.78 -25.63 -7.44
N LYS A 101 -7.13 -26.72 -8.16
CA LYS A 101 -8.49 -27.28 -8.13
C LYS A 101 -8.84 -27.81 -6.75
N LEU A 102 -7.91 -28.50 -6.08
CA LEU A 102 -8.12 -28.99 -4.72
C LEU A 102 -8.30 -27.83 -3.73
N LEU A 103 -7.55 -26.73 -3.88
CA LEU A 103 -7.74 -25.53 -3.07
C LEU A 103 -9.11 -24.89 -3.28
N LYS A 104 -9.59 -24.81 -4.52
CA LYS A 104 -10.93 -24.31 -4.81
C LYS A 104 -12.01 -25.23 -4.25
N GLN A 105 -11.86 -26.55 -4.40
CA GLN A 105 -12.79 -27.52 -3.80
C GLN A 105 -12.79 -27.43 -2.28
N SER A 106 -11.63 -27.28 -1.64
CA SER A 106 -11.54 -27.10 -0.18
C SER A 106 -12.25 -25.82 0.27
N TYR A 107 -12.09 -24.72 -0.48
CA TYR A 107 -12.79 -23.46 -0.22
C TYR A 107 -14.31 -23.60 -0.25
N GLU A 108 -14.83 -24.29 -1.26
CA GLU A 108 -16.27 -24.55 -1.43
C GLU A 108 -16.78 -25.52 -0.38
N ASN A 109 -16.09 -26.65 -0.15
CA ASN A 109 -16.49 -27.69 0.78
C ASN A 109 -16.47 -27.24 2.24
N LYS A 110 -15.52 -26.36 2.61
CA LYS A 110 -15.43 -25.77 3.95
C LYS A 110 -16.35 -24.56 4.12
N GLU A 111 -17.08 -24.18 3.07
CA GLU A 111 -18.02 -23.06 3.10
C GLU A 111 -17.40 -21.76 3.62
N ILE A 112 -16.15 -21.47 3.22
CA ILE A 112 -15.33 -20.38 3.79
C ILE A 112 -16.07 -19.02 3.79
N ILE A 113 -16.81 -18.71 2.72
CA ILE A 113 -17.61 -17.48 2.64
C ILE A 113 -18.73 -17.43 3.68
N GLN A 114 -19.44 -18.54 3.86
CA GLN A 114 -20.54 -18.63 4.81
C GLN A 114 -20.00 -18.46 6.24
N ILE A 115 -18.86 -19.07 6.54
CA ILE A 115 -18.17 -18.92 7.82
C ILE A 115 -17.77 -17.46 8.06
N VAL A 116 -17.20 -16.78 7.06
CA VAL A 116 -16.86 -15.35 7.16
C VAL A 116 -18.11 -14.51 7.45
N ASP A 117 -19.24 -14.79 6.81
CA ASP A 117 -20.52 -14.11 7.06
C ASP A 117 -21.08 -14.38 8.46
N GLN A 118 -21.02 -15.63 8.89
CA GLN A 118 -21.48 -16.07 10.21
C GLN A 118 -20.67 -15.40 11.32
N LEU A 119 -19.34 -15.46 11.24
CA LEU A 119 -18.44 -14.82 12.17
C LEU A 119 -18.71 -13.31 12.26
N LYS A 120 -18.77 -12.63 11.11
CA LYS A 120 -19.07 -11.20 11.07
C LYS A 120 -20.43 -10.89 11.71
N THR A 121 -21.46 -11.67 11.41
CA THR A 121 -22.80 -11.49 11.98
C THR A 121 -22.78 -11.69 13.50
N ASN A 122 -22.08 -12.70 13.99
CA ASN A 122 -21.91 -12.94 15.43
C ASN A 122 -21.17 -11.77 16.10
N ALA A 123 -20.17 -11.19 15.44
CA ALA A 123 -19.44 -10.02 15.93
C ALA A 123 -20.35 -8.78 15.99
N GLU A 124 -21.21 -8.58 15.00
CA GLU A 124 -22.19 -7.49 14.96
C GLU A 124 -23.29 -7.65 16.01
N ASN A 125 -23.74 -8.88 16.26
CA ASN A 125 -24.69 -9.20 17.33
C ASN A 125 -24.09 -8.90 18.70
N MET A 126 -22.86 -9.37 18.96
CA MET A 126 -22.12 -9.07 20.20
C MET A 126 -21.93 -7.56 20.40
N ALA A 127 -21.56 -6.84 19.35
CA ALA A 127 -21.43 -5.37 19.41
C ALA A 127 -22.76 -4.70 19.77
N SER A 128 -23.86 -5.15 19.17
CA SER A 128 -25.20 -4.60 19.42
C SER A 128 -25.67 -4.91 20.85
N GLU A 129 -25.44 -6.11 21.37
CA GLU A 129 -25.75 -6.48 22.76
C GLU A 129 -24.99 -5.63 23.79
N LYS A 130 -23.76 -5.20 23.43
CA LYS A 130 -22.92 -4.31 24.25
C LYS A 130 -23.17 -2.82 23.97
N GLY A 131 -24.21 -2.48 23.19
CA GLY A 131 -24.64 -1.10 22.94
C GLY A 131 -23.81 -0.36 21.88
N ILE A 132 -23.23 -1.08 20.92
CA ILE A 132 -22.52 -0.54 19.76
C ILE A 132 -23.29 -0.93 18.49
N ASP A 133 -24.35 -0.19 18.17
CA ASP A 133 -25.27 -0.54 17.07
C ASP A 133 -24.91 0.10 15.72
N LYS A 134 -23.81 0.85 15.64
CA LYS A 134 -23.45 1.65 14.47
C LYS A 134 -21.95 1.61 14.19
N PRO A 135 -21.55 1.67 12.90
CA PRO A 135 -20.15 1.78 12.51
C PRO A 135 -19.46 2.95 13.20
N PHE A 136 -18.25 2.70 13.67
CA PHE A 136 -17.40 3.69 14.32
C PHE A 136 -17.30 4.98 13.48
N ASP A 137 -17.00 4.86 12.18
CA ASP A 137 -16.85 6.00 11.28
C ASP A 137 -18.13 6.82 11.13
N LYS A 138 -19.28 6.14 11.07
CA LYS A 138 -20.59 6.80 10.95
C LYS A 138 -20.98 7.51 12.25
N ARG A 139 -20.71 6.88 13.40
CA ARG A 139 -20.93 7.48 14.72
C ARG A 139 -20.04 8.70 14.91
N MET A 140 -18.78 8.59 14.51
CA MET A 140 -17.80 9.67 14.62
C MET A 140 -18.11 10.83 13.67
N ARG A 141 -18.47 10.55 12.41
CA ARG A 141 -18.91 11.59 11.46
C ARG A 141 -20.14 12.32 11.95
N ASN A 142 -21.15 11.59 12.42
CA ASN A 142 -22.39 12.20 12.92
C ASN A 142 -22.12 13.05 14.18
N LEU A 143 -21.32 12.56 15.13
CA LEU A 143 -20.95 13.34 16.31
C LEU A 143 -20.12 14.57 15.94
N SER A 144 -19.17 14.43 15.01
CA SER A 144 -18.39 15.55 14.51
C SER A 144 -19.29 16.62 13.90
N ILE A 145 -20.28 16.25 13.07
CA ILE A 145 -21.24 17.17 12.47
C ILE A 145 -22.13 17.83 13.54
N ILE A 146 -22.70 17.04 14.45
CA ILE A 146 -23.58 17.53 15.54
C ILE A 146 -22.86 18.54 16.43
N VAL A 147 -21.56 18.36 16.63
CA VAL A 147 -20.74 19.22 17.50
C VAL A 147 -20.18 20.42 16.73
N SER A 148 -19.76 20.23 15.48
CA SER A 148 -19.16 21.29 14.65
C SER A 148 -20.18 22.31 14.15
N ILE A 149 -21.41 21.91 13.80
CA ILE A 149 -22.44 22.83 13.30
C ILE A 149 -22.81 23.91 14.34
N PRO A 150 -23.18 23.56 15.60
CA PRO A 150 -23.47 24.57 16.62
C PRO A 150 -22.26 25.44 16.95
N MET A 151 -21.06 24.87 16.93
CA MET A 151 -19.82 25.63 17.13
C MET A 151 -19.61 26.67 16.03
N PHE A 152 -19.79 26.29 14.76
CA PHE A 152 -19.67 27.20 13.63
C PHE A 152 -20.72 28.31 13.71
N ALA A 153 -21.96 27.96 14.04
CA ALA A 153 -23.04 28.92 14.23
C ALA A 153 -22.73 29.90 15.39
N LEU A 154 -22.20 29.40 16.50
CA LEU A 154 -21.82 30.24 17.65
C LEU A 154 -20.68 31.20 17.29
N ILE A 155 -19.63 30.72 16.61
CA ILE A 155 -18.52 31.57 16.13
C ILE A 155 -19.07 32.68 15.23
N LEU A 156 -19.97 32.32 14.30
CA LEU A 156 -20.59 33.25 13.37
C LEU A 156 -21.49 34.28 14.08
N ILE A 157 -22.15 33.93 15.18
CA ILE A 157 -22.90 34.90 16.01
C ILE A 157 -21.95 35.81 16.79
N LEU A 158 -20.88 35.25 17.34
CA LEU A 158 -19.90 35.99 18.17
C LEU A 158 -19.11 37.02 17.35
N THR A 159 -18.90 36.80 16.04
CA THR A 159 -18.24 37.79 15.17
C THR A 159 -19.08 39.05 14.92
N PHE A 160 -20.41 38.98 15.09
CA PHE A 160 -21.29 40.15 14.94
C PHE A 160 -21.56 40.89 16.28
N LEU A 161 -21.05 40.39 17.40
CA LEU A 161 -21.19 41.01 18.72
C LEU A 161 -19.89 41.73 19.11
N PRO A 162 -19.95 42.90 19.76
CA PRO A 162 -18.76 43.64 20.23
C PRO A 162 -18.21 42.99 21.51
N ILE A 163 -17.71 41.76 21.39
CA ILE A 163 -17.14 40.99 22.50
C ILE A 163 -15.63 41.22 22.54
N ASP A 164 -15.10 41.43 23.73
CA ASP A 164 -13.67 41.60 23.92
C ASP A 164 -12.91 40.32 23.53
N THR A 165 -11.89 40.50 22.69
CA THR A 165 -10.98 39.46 22.20
C THR A 165 -10.40 38.58 23.30
N LEU A 166 -10.24 39.12 24.52
CA LEU A 166 -9.76 38.40 25.70
C LEU A 166 -10.67 37.23 26.11
N PHE A 167 -11.99 37.32 25.86
CA PHE A 167 -12.95 36.24 26.15
C PHE A 167 -13.17 35.30 24.96
N LEU A 168 -12.98 35.80 23.74
CA LEU A 168 -13.17 35.02 22.52
C LEU A 168 -12.10 33.94 22.36
N PHE A 169 -10.84 34.24 22.70
CA PHE A 169 -9.72 33.34 22.48
C PHE A 169 -9.78 32.04 23.32
N PRO A 170 -10.02 32.08 24.65
CA PRO A 170 -10.16 30.85 25.45
C PRO A 170 -11.36 30.00 25.01
N LEU A 171 -12.45 30.66 24.60
CA LEU A 171 -13.65 30.01 24.13
C LEU A 171 -13.38 29.23 22.83
N LEU A 172 -12.68 29.85 21.87
CA LEU A 172 -12.23 29.18 20.64
C LEU A 172 -11.31 28.00 20.92
N CYS A 173 -10.35 28.14 21.85
CA CYS A 173 -9.46 27.04 22.23
C CYS A 173 -10.24 25.81 22.76
N VAL A 174 -11.22 26.03 23.64
CA VAL A 174 -12.09 24.94 24.14
C VAL A 174 -12.84 24.29 22.98
N PHE A 175 -13.40 25.10 22.08
CA PHE A 175 -14.14 24.60 20.93
C PHE A 175 -13.28 23.80 19.93
N CYS A 176 -12.03 24.19 19.70
CA CYS A 176 -11.09 23.43 18.88
C CYS A 176 -10.70 22.09 19.52
N MET A 177 -10.66 21.99 20.86
CA MET A 177 -10.29 20.75 21.56
C MET A 177 -11.45 19.75 21.73
N VAL A 178 -12.71 20.21 21.79
CA VAL A 178 -13.85 19.31 22.02
C VAL A 178 -13.95 18.18 20.98
N PRO A 179 -13.84 18.42 19.66
CA PRO A 179 -13.87 17.36 18.66
C PRO A 179 -12.76 16.32 18.82
N THR A 180 -11.54 16.75 19.15
CA THR A 180 -10.39 15.84 19.32
C THR A 180 -10.55 14.97 20.57
N LEU A 181 -11.07 15.55 21.66
CA LEU A 181 -11.41 14.81 22.87
C LEU A 181 -12.52 13.78 22.64
N ILE A 182 -13.58 14.15 21.91
CA ILE A 182 -14.66 13.23 21.54
C ILE A 182 -14.12 12.11 20.66
N ARG A 183 -13.30 12.42 19.64
CA ARG A 183 -12.64 11.41 18.79
C ARG A 183 -11.83 10.44 19.63
N SER A 184 -10.95 10.94 20.49
CA SER A 184 -10.11 10.11 21.35
C SER A 184 -10.95 9.22 22.27
N TYR A 185 -12.03 9.76 22.86
CA TYR A 185 -12.94 8.99 23.71
C TYR A 185 -13.64 7.85 22.95
N ILE A 186 -14.16 8.09 21.74
CA ILE A 186 -14.81 7.05 20.95
C ILE A 186 -13.78 5.98 20.52
N VAL A 187 -12.58 6.38 20.09
CA VAL A 187 -11.50 5.43 19.72
C VAL A 187 -11.13 4.55 20.91
N LYS A 188 -10.91 5.15 22.09
CA LYS A 188 -10.61 4.40 23.32
C LYS A 188 -11.73 3.46 23.69
N LYS A 189 -12.99 3.90 23.59
CA LYS A 189 -14.16 3.04 23.87
C LYS A 189 -14.24 1.86 22.89
N TRP A 190 -13.94 2.09 21.61
CA TRP A 190 -13.90 1.04 20.60
C TRP A 190 -12.78 0.03 20.87
N GLN A 191 -11.58 0.51 21.17
CA GLN A 191 -10.44 -0.34 21.52
C GLN A 191 -10.72 -1.16 22.78
N ALA A 192 -11.26 -0.55 23.83
CA ALA A 192 -11.65 -1.24 25.06
C ALA A 192 -12.70 -2.33 24.79
N PHE A 193 -13.72 -2.04 23.97
CA PHE A 193 -14.70 -3.04 23.56
C PHE A 193 -14.02 -4.25 22.88
N LYS A 194 -13.10 -4.01 21.94
CA LYS A 194 -12.39 -5.10 21.27
C LYS A 194 -11.57 -5.92 22.26
N GLU A 195 -10.75 -5.27 23.09
CA GLU A 195 -9.88 -5.95 24.05
C GLU A 195 -10.66 -6.78 25.08
N GLU A 196 -11.75 -6.22 25.61
CA GLU A 196 -12.59 -6.89 26.62
C GLU A 196 -13.34 -8.12 26.06
N ASN A 197 -13.74 -8.09 24.78
CA ASN A 197 -14.62 -9.13 24.22
C ASN A 197 -13.90 -10.08 23.24
N LYS A 198 -12.63 -9.83 22.89
CA LYS A 198 -11.87 -10.64 21.91
C LYS A 198 -11.80 -12.12 22.31
N MET A 199 -11.47 -12.41 23.56
CA MET A 199 -11.31 -13.79 24.03
C MET A 199 -12.63 -14.55 24.13
N ASP A 200 -13.68 -13.88 24.58
CA ASP A 200 -15.03 -14.45 24.66
C ASP A 200 -15.54 -14.78 23.24
N TYR A 201 -15.44 -13.81 22.33
CA TYR A 201 -15.78 -13.98 20.92
C TYR A 201 -15.03 -15.15 20.28
N TYR A 202 -13.70 -15.21 20.48
CA TYR A 202 -12.88 -16.29 19.95
C TYR A 202 -13.32 -17.66 20.49
N THR A 203 -13.67 -17.73 21.79
CA THR A 203 -14.07 -18.98 22.43
C THR A 203 -15.41 -19.48 21.90
N GLU A 204 -16.38 -18.59 21.73
CA GLU A 204 -17.71 -18.92 21.21
C GLU A 204 -17.68 -19.35 19.73
N ASN A 205 -16.75 -18.78 18.96
CA ASN A 205 -16.65 -18.99 17.51
C ASN A 205 -15.43 -19.83 17.10
N ARG A 206 -14.85 -20.58 18.05
CA ARG A 206 -13.56 -21.26 17.88
C ARG A 206 -13.56 -22.23 16.71
N GLU A 207 -14.64 -22.99 16.51
CA GLU A 207 -14.73 -24.00 15.45
C GLU A 207 -14.61 -23.38 14.06
N ASP A 208 -15.45 -22.38 13.79
CA ASP A 208 -15.46 -21.58 12.58
C ASP A 208 -14.09 -20.92 12.31
N ILE A 209 -13.48 -20.32 13.34
CA ILE A 209 -12.15 -19.72 13.26
C ILE A 209 -11.09 -20.78 12.91
N MET A 210 -11.16 -21.98 13.49
CA MET A 210 -10.22 -23.06 13.18
C MET A 210 -10.40 -23.59 11.76
N ILE A 211 -11.60 -23.59 11.20
CA ILE A 211 -11.83 -23.94 9.80
C ILE A 211 -11.16 -22.92 8.87
N LEU A 212 -11.31 -21.62 9.16
CA LEU A 212 -10.61 -20.57 8.41
C LEU A 212 -9.09 -20.73 8.49
N LYS A 213 -8.54 -20.93 9.70
CA LYS A 213 -7.10 -21.17 9.90
C LYS A 213 -6.62 -22.44 9.19
N GLY A 214 -7.39 -23.52 9.24
CA GLY A 214 -7.07 -24.75 8.53
C GLY A 214 -6.98 -24.55 7.02
N TYR A 215 -7.88 -23.74 6.44
CA TYR A 215 -7.81 -23.38 5.03
C TYR A 215 -6.62 -22.47 4.70
N VAL A 216 -6.27 -21.52 5.58
CA VAL A 216 -5.02 -20.73 5.44
C VAL A 216 -3.79 -21.65 5.40
N GLY A 217 -3.72 -22.65 6.30
CA GLY A 217 -2.65 -23.64 6.31
C GLY A 217 -2.53 -24.39 4.98
N GLU A 218 -3.64 -24.81 4.38
CA GLU A 218 -3.66 -25.48 3.08
C GLU A 218 -3.14 -24.57 1.95
N ILE A 219 -3.52 -23.28 1.95
CA ILE A 219 -3.00 -22.32 0.97
C ILE A 219 -1.48 -22.17 1.12
N LEU A 220 -1.00 -22.01 2.36
CA LEU A 220 0.42 -21.82 2.65
C LEU A 220 1.25 -23.05 2.23
N GLU A 221 0.74 -24.26 2.49
CA GLU A 221 1.42 -25.49 2.07
C GLU A 221 1.44 -25.64 0.54
N ASN A 222 0.34 -25.31 -0.15
CA ASN A 222 0.32 -25.29 -1.62
C ASN A 222 1.31 -24.27 -2.20
N ILE A 223 1.41 -23.07 -1.62
CA ILE A 223 2.40 -22.07 -2.04
C ILE A 223 3.81 -22.62 -1.84
N ARG A 224 4.09 -23.19 -0.67
CA ARG A 224 5.40 -23.76 -0.33
C ARG A 224 5.79 -24.88 -1.29
N ALA A 225 4.89 -25.84 -1.52
CA ALA A 225 5.09 -26.95 -2.45
C ALA A 225 5.43 -26.42 -3.85
N ARG A 226 4.67 -25.42 -4.33
CA ARG A 226 4.91 -24.80 -5.64
C ARG A 226 6.26 -24.07 -5.70
N LEU A 227 6.65 -23.33 -4.66
CA LEU A 227 7.94 -22.66 -4.60
C LEU A 227 9.11 -23.67 -4.64
N ILE A 228 8.96 -24.82 -3.96
CA ILE A 228 9.95 -25.90 -3.97
C ILE A 228 10.07 -26.53 -5.36
N GLU A 229 8.95 -26.83 -6.01
CA GLU A 229 8.90 -27.37 -7.37
C GLU A 229 9.63 -26.46 -8.36
N LEU A 230 9.43 -25.14 -8.20
CA LEU A 230 10.03 -24.10 -9.01
C LEU A 230 11.48 -23.76 -8.61
N LYS A 231 12.03 -24.44 -7.58
CA LYS A 231 13.37 -24.21 -7.03
C LYS A 231 13.62 -22.77 -6.58
N VAL A 232 12.57 -22.09 -6.10
CA VAL A 232 12.66 -20.72 -5.59
C VAL A 232 13.23 -20.74 -4.19
N PRO A 233 14.27 -19.94 -3.87
CA PRO A 233 14.78 -19.83 -2.51
C PRO A 233 13.69 -19.31 -1.56
N LEU A 234 13.27 -20.15 -0.60
CA LEU A 234 12.14 -19.86 0.28
C LEU A 234 12.38 -18.64 1.18
N GLN A 235 13.64 -18.33 1.49
CA GLN A 235 14.05 -17.17 2.29
C GLN A 235 13.73 -15.82 1.62
N LEU A 236 13.55 -15.81 0.29
CA LEU A 236 13.20 -14.60 -0.45
C LEU A 236 11.72 -14.23 -0.30
N ILE A 237 10.87 -15.20 0.04
CA ILE A 237 9.44 -15.00 0.16
C ILE A 237 9.12 -14.67 1.62
N LYS A 238 9.06 -13.36 1.91
CA LYS A 238 8.67 -12.82 3.21
C LYS A 238 7.23 -12.32 3.16
N PHE A 239 6.45 -12.62 4.18
CA PHE A 239 5.05 -12.18 4.28
C PHE A 239 4.66 -12.01 5.74
N VAL A 240 3.50 -11.38 5.97
CA VAL A 240 3.00 -11.04 7.30
C VAL A 240 1.72 -11.83 7.57
N LEU A 241 1.63 -12.45 8.74
CA LEU A 241 0.40 -13.04 9.29
C LEU A 241 0.16 -12.51 10.71
N HIS A 242 -1.01 -12.75 11.26
CA HIS A 242 -1.47 -12.38 12.60
C HIS A 242 -1.52 -13.59 13.54
N SER A 243 -1.34 -14.80 13.01
CA SER A 243 -1.15 -16.02 13.77
C SER A 243 0.21 -16.68 13.52
N ARG A 244 0.66 -17.46 14.52
CA ARG A 244 1.84 -18.36 14.45
C ARG A 244 1.47 -19.83 14.39
N ASP A 245 0.18 -20.14 14.27
CA ASP A 245 -0.33 -21.51 14.40
C ASP A 245 -0.08 -22.38 13.15
N TYR A 246 0.62 -21.84 12.14
CA TYR A 246 0.87 -22.51 10.88
C TYR A 246 2.22 -23.24 10.89
N ASP A 247 2.20 -24.46 10.38
CA ASP A 247 3.39 -25.29 10.24
C ASP A 247 4.31 -24.79 9.12
N ASN A 248 5.57 -25.24 9.15
CA ASN A 248 6.57 -25.00 8.10
C ASN A 248 6.91 -23.52 7.85
N LEU A 249 6.74 -22.66 8.86
CA LEU A 249 7.07 -21.25 8.81
C LEU A 249 8.14 -20.87 9.83
N LYS A 250 9.11 -20.07 9.37
CA LYS A 250 10.14 -19.46 10.20
C LYS A 250 9.75 -18.04 10.56
N LEU A 251 9.69 -17.75 11.85
CA LEU A 251 9.55 -16.39 12.36
C LEU A 251 10.84 -15.60 12.11
N ILE A 252 10.72 -14.51 11.35
CA ILE A 252 11.79 -13.54 11.12
C ILE A 252 11.72 -12.44 12.16
N ASN A 253 10.52 -11.87 12.35
CA ASN A 253 10.29 -10.76 13.28
C ASN A 253 8.85 -10.76 13.78
N GLN A 254 8.59 -10.11 14.90
CA GLN A 254 7.26 -9.87 15.46
C GLN A 254 7.12 -8.40 15.82
N LYS A 255 6.00 -7.80 15.48
CA LYS A 255 5.63 -6.45 15.90
C LYS A 255 4.23 -6.43 16.49
N SER A 256 4.01 -5.55 17.45
CA SER A 256 2.67 -5.30 18.00
C SER A 256 2.28 -3.86 17.70
N GLN A 257 1.19 -3.66 16.96
CA GLN A 257 0.69 -2.34 16.59
C GLN A 257 -0.80 -2.26 16.87
N LYS A 258 -1.23 -1.21 17.60
CA LYS A 258 -2.66 -0.90 17.84
C LYS A 258 -3.50 -2.08 18.38
N GLY A 259 -2.88 -2.95 19.20
CA GLY A 259 -3.55 -4.10 19.84
C GLY A 259 -3.54 -5.39 19.01
N THR A 260 -2.97 -5.38 17.80
CA THR A 260 -2.78 -6.58 16.97
C THR A 260 -1.30 -6.94 16.92
N THR A 261 -0.99 -8.23 16.79
CA THR A 261 0.38 -8.70 16.62
C THR A 261 0.57 -9.21 15.21
N GLN A 262 1.62 -8.74 14.55
CA GLN A 262 2.02 -9.13 13.22
C GLN A 262 3.31 -9.94 13.29
N TYR A 263 3.32 -11.06 12.59
CA TYR A 263 4.42 -11.99 12.49
C TYR A 263 4.96 -11.96 11.07
N TYR A 264 6.21 -11.54 10.93
CA TYR A 264 6.94 -11.56 9.68
C TYR A 264 7.56 -12.94 9.52
N LEU A 265 7.12 -13.67 8.50
CA LEU A 265 7.37 -15.08 8.33
C LEU A 265 8.02 -15.34 6.96
N SER A 266 8.77 -16.44 6.89
CA SER A 266 9.26 -17.04 5.64
C SER A 266 9.03 -18.55 5.69
N PHE A 267 8.94 -19.21 4.54
CA PHE A 267 8.78 -20.67 4.50
C PHE A 267 10.05 -21.42 4.94
N GLU A 268 9.86 -22.54 5.63
CA GLU A 268 10.92 -23.48 5.99
C GLU A 268 11.07 -24.58 4.94
N TYR A 269 12.31 -25.00 4.72
CA TYR A 269 12.60 -26.16 3.88
C TYR A 269 12.17 -27.45 4.58
N PRO A 270 11.66 -28.46 3.83
CA PRO A 270 11.41 -29.78 4.40
C PRO A 270 12.67 -30.39 5.01
N GLU A 271 12.50 -31.23 6.04
CA GLU A 271 13.62 -31.93 6.66
C GLU A 271 14.42 -32.74 5.63
N GLY A 272 15.75 -32.59 5.64
CA GLY A 272 16.66 -33.27 4.71
C GLY A 272 16.82 -32.59 3.34
N MET A 273 16.16 -31.45 3.09
CA MET A 273 16.38 -30.64 1.89
C MET A 273 17.30 -29.45 2.21
N GLU A 274 18.39 -29.30 1.46
CA GLU A 274 19.25 -28.12 1.56
C GLU A 274 18.60 -26.90 0.87
N PRO A 275 18.77 -25.69 1.42
CA PRO A 275 18.32 -24.46 0.78
C PRO A 275 18.82 -24.27 -0.64
N PHE A 276 17.97 -23.76 -1.52
CA PHE A 276 18.40 -23.36 -2.86
C PHE A 276 19.35 -22.15 -2.79
N THR A 277 20.36 -22.14 -3.65
CA THR A 277 21.30 -21.02 -3.73
C THR A 277 20.58 -19.76 -4.21
N ILE A 278 20.73 -18.68 -3.46
CA ILE A 278 20.23 -17.37 -3.88
C ILE A 278 21.16 -16.85 -4.98
N PRO A 279 20.65 -16.53 -6.19
CA PRO A 279 21.48 -15.95 -7.24
C PRO A 279 22.21 -14.70 -6.76
N GLU A 280 23.48 -14.52 -7.09
CA GLU A 280 24.30 -13.39 -6.62
C GLU A 280 23.69 -12.02 -6.95
N THR A 281 22.97 -11.93 -8.07
CA THR A 281 22.21 -10.75 -8.50
C THR A 281 21.12 -10.32 -7.51
N ILE A 282 20.58 -11.27 -6.75
CA ILE A 282 19.58 -11.06 -5.70
C ILE A 282 20.27 -11.03 -4.33
N ALA A 283 21.28 -11.87 -4.10
CA ALA A 283 21.99 -11.97 -2.83
C ALA A 283 22.51 -10.60 -2.36
N ALA A 284 23.09 -9.80 -3.25
CA ALA A 284 23.57 -8.45 -2.91
C ALA A 284 22.50 -7.51 -2.32
N LYS A 285 21.19 -7.78 -2.54
CA LYS A 285 20.07 -7.03 -1.95
C LYS A 285 19.55 -7.61 -0.63
N PHE A 286 19.92 -8.86 -0.29
CA PHE A 286 19.39 -9.59 0.87
C PHE A 286 20.45 -9.91 1.94
N THR A 287 21.76 -9.80 1.65
CA THR A 287 22.85 -10.14 2.59
C THR A 287 23.38 -8.99 3.47
N GLN A 288 22.67 -7.86 3.64
CA GLN A 288 23.09 -6.91 4.69
C GLN A 288 22.54 -7.34 6.05
N PRO A 289 23.40 -7.69 7.02
CA PRO A 289 22.98 -7.89 8.39
C PRO A 289 22.76 -6.54 9.06
N THR A 290 21.69 -6.47 9.84
CA THR A 290 21.42 -5.44 10.84
C THR A 290 22.55 -5.47 11.87
N GLU A 291 23.56 -4.62 11.74
CA GLU A 291 24.44 -4.27 12.86
C GLU A 291 24.98 -2.84 12.69
N SER A 292 24.77 -2.07 13.75
CA SER A 292 25.08 -0.65 13.92
C SER A 292 26.54 -0.32 13.68
N SER A 293 26.82 0.78 12.97
CA SER A 293 27.42 2.01 13.52
C SER A 293 28.12 2.81 12.42
N SER A 294 27.75 4.09 12.35
CA SER A 294 28.59 5.22 11.95
C SER A 294 29.75 4.94 10.99
N GLU A 295 29.49 5.04 9.70
CA GLU A 295 30.32 5.80 8.77
C GLU A 295 29.46 6.04 7.53
N GLN A 296 29.23 7.32 7.22
CA GLN A 296 28.53 7.74 6.00
C GLN A 296 29.35 7.28 4.79
N SER A 297 29.10 6.06 4.32
CA SER A 297 29.26 5.77 2.91
C SER A 297 28.03 6.32 2.22
N GLU A 298 28.20 7.29 1.33
CA GLU A 298 27.17 7.82 0.44
C GLU A 298 26.69 6.68 -0.49
N THR A 299 25.89 5.77 0.03
CA THR A 299 25.07 4.90 -0.80
C THR A 299 23.91 5.74 -1.29
N PRO A 300 23.77 5.96 -2.61
CA PRO A 300 22.69 6.77 -3.15
C PRO A 300 21.35 6.19 -2.70
N GLU A 301 20.49 7.07 -2.18
CA GLU A 301 19.18 6.72 -1.64
C GLU A 301 18.32 6.11 -2.75
N LYS A 302 17.57 5.05 -2.45
CA LYS A 302 16.89 4.27 -3.50
C LYS A 302 15.37 4.38 -3.48
N ASN A 303 14.79 4.80 -2.36
CA ASN A 303 13.34 4.79 -2.15
C ASN A 303 12.75 6.19 -2.33
N PHE A 304 12.63 6.61 -3.58
CA PHE A 304 11.95 7.85 -3.93
C PHE A 304 10.51 7.58 -4.37
N ILE A 305 9.58 8.25 -3.72
CA ILE A 305 8.18 8.30 -4.08
C ILE A 305 7.93 9.63 -4.77
N VAL A 306 7.14 9.65 -5.84
CA VAL A 306 6.70 10.90 -6.48
C VAL A 306 5.20 11.00 -6.32
N LEU A 307 4.74 12.11 -5.76
CA LEU A 307 3.33 12.42 -5.60
C LEU A 307 2.80 12.94 -6.94
N LYS A 308 1.98 12.12 -7.60
CA LYS A 308 1.38 12.40 -8.90
C LYS A 308 -0.07 12.78 -8.76
N GLU A 309 -0.65 13.31 -9.85
CA GLU A 309 -2.06 13.72 -9.90
C GLU A 309 -2.41 14.63 -8.72
N ILE A 310 -1.49 15.52 -8.39
CA ILE A 310 -1.66 16.43 -7.27
C ILE A 310 -2.84 17.36 -7.57
N LYS A 311 -3.73 17.50 -6.59
CA LYS A 311 -4.70 18.59 -6.56
C LYS A 311 -4.23 19.50 -5.45
N GLY A 312 -3.72 20.66 -5.82
CA GLY A 312 -3.11 21.57 -4.89
C GLY A 312 -2.92 22.93 -5.51
N LYS A 313 -3.05 23.96 -4.68
CA LYS A 313 -2.94 25.35 -5.09
C LYS A 313 -2.33 26.18 -3.98
N ASP A 314 -1.52 27.17 -4.38
CA ASP A 314 -0.78 28.07 -3.51
C ASP A 314 0.13 27.28 -2.54
N GLY A 315 0.73 26.18 -3.01
CA GLY A 315 1.66 25.35 -2.23
C GLY A 315 1.01 24.38 -1.24
N VAL A 316 -0.32 24.28 -1.21
CA VAL A 316 -1.08 23.34 -0.37
C VAL A 316 -1.57 22.16 -1.21
N ILE A 317 -1.23 20.93 -0.81
CA ILE A 317 -1.59 19.69 -1.52
C ILE A 317 -2.82 19.08 -0.84
N GLU A 318 -3.98 19.15 -1.52
CA GLU A 318 -5.25 18.60 -1.03
C GLU A 318 -5.38 17.10 -1.27
N SER A 319 -4.86 16.60 -2.40
CA SER A 319 -4.83 15.19 -2.75
C SER A 319 -3.69 14.82 -3.68
N PHE A 320 -3.23 13.58 -3.62
CA PHE A 320 -2.16 13.06 -4.48
C PHE A 320 -2.24 11.53 -4.60
N VAL A 321 -1.52 10.99 -5.58
CA VAL A 321 -1.29 9.56 -5.80
C VAL A 321 0.20 9.27 -5.63
N PRO A 322 0.62 8.59 -4.53
CA PRO A 322 2.02 8.26 -4.33
C PRO A 322 2.46 7.18 -5.33
N THR A 323 3.52 7.46 -6.08
CA THR A 323 4.09 6.53 -7.06
C THR A 323 5.56 6.26 -6.74
N LEU A 324 5.90 5.03 -6.41
CA LEU A 324 7.28 4.62 -6.18
C LEU A 324 8.09 4.68 -7.49
N LYS A 325 9.28 5.29 -7.44
CA LYS A 325 10.16 5.57 -8.58
C LYS A 325 11.57 5.01 -8.36
N ASP A 326 11.68 3.80 -7.80
CA ASP A 326 12.97 3.13 -7.53
C ASP A 326 13.88 3.04 -8.76
N ASN A 327 13.29 2.88 -9.94
CA ASN A 327 14.03 2.78 -11.20
C ASN A 327 14.55 4.13 -11.72
N LYS A 328 14.23 5.23 -11.05
CA LYS A 328 14.74 6.58 -11.30
C LYS A 328 15.52 7.13 -10.11
N ALA A 329 15.88 6.28 -9.15
CA ALA A 329 16.61 6.72 -7.97
C ALA A 329 17.93 7.43 -8.32
N GLU A 330 18.67 6.95 -9.31
CA GLU A 330 19.89 7.62 -9.78
C GLU A 330 19.58 9.01 -10.37
N GLU A 331 18.61 9.10 -11.29
CA GLU A 331 18.18 10.38 -11.88
C GLU A 331 17.64 11.38 -10.84
N ILE A 332 16.95 10.87 -9.80
CA ILE A 332 16.41 11.69 -8.71
C ILE A 332 17.53 12.14 -7.77
N ASN A 333 18.50 11.28 -7.44
CA ASN A 333 19.69 11.69 -6.69
C ASN A 333 20.47 12.76 -7.46
N ASP A 334 20.68 12.59 -8.77
CA ASP A 334 21.35 13.58 -9.62
C ASP A 334 20.58 14.91 -9.63
N LEU A 335 19.25 14.86 -9.75
CA LEU A 335 18.38 16.04 -9.63
C LEU A 335 18.57 16.73 -8.28
N LEU A 336 18.49 15.98 -7.17
CA LEU A 336 18.60 16.51 -5.81
C LEU A 336 19.98 17.11 -5.55
N ASN A 337 21.05 16.51 -6.07
CA ASN A 337 22.40 17.05 -6.00
C ASN A 337 22.57 18.38 -6.76
N GLU A 338 21.73 18.64 -7.76
CA GLU A 338 21.68 19.91 -8.50
C GLU A 338 20.70 20.94 -7.88
N CYS A 339 20.05 20.63 -6.76
CA CYS A 339 19.07 21.51 -6.11
C CYS A 339 19.66 22.29 -4.95
N ASP A 340 19.18 23.53 -4.77
CA ASP A 340 19.31 24.24 -3.51
C ASP A 340 18.15 23.87 -2.58
N PHE A 341 18.48 23.58 -1.32
CA PHE A 341 17.51 23.17 -0.31
C PHE A 341 17.19 24.31 0.63
N THR A 342 15.89 24.59 0.79
CA THR A 342 15.40 25.50 1.82
C THR A 342 14.35 24.78 2.65
N LYS A 343 14.41 24.92 3.98
CA LYS A 343 13.39 24.32 4.84
C LYS A 343 12.05 24.98 4.53
N ALA A 344 10.99 24.19 4.37
CA ALA A 344 9.66 24.75 4.18
C ALA A 344 9.30 25.62 5.40
N THR A 345 8.79 26.82 5.16
CA THR A 345 8.38 27.77 6.20
C THR A 345 7.11 27.35 6.94
N GLU A 346 6.37 26.42 6.35
CA GLU A 346 5.07 25.96 6.82
C GLU A 346 5.17 24.53 7.36
N ASP A 347 4.38 24.24 8.39
CA ASP A 347 4.30 22.91 9.01
C ASP A 347 3.67 21.90 8.03
N ILE A 348 3.99 20.62 8.15
CA ILE A 348 3.47 19.58 7.23
C ILE A 348 1.94 19.54 7.22
N SER A 349 1.32 19.83 8.36
CA SER A 349 -0.14 19.91 8.50
C SER A 349 -0.77 21.06 7.71
N ILE A 350 0.03 22.01 7.23
CA ILE A 350 -0.38 23.10 6.34
C ILE A 350 -0.18 22.70 4.87
N ILE A 351 0.95 22.07 4.55
CA ILE A 351 1.30 21.64 3.18
C ILE A 351 0.47 20.41 2.75
N LEU A 352 0.19 19.49 3.69
CA LEU A 352 -0.55 18.23 3.50
C LEU A 352 -1.64 18.09 4.59
N PRO A 353 -2.70 18.92 4.56
CA PRO A 353 -3.70 18.97 5.63
C PRO A 353 -4.54 17.69 5.77
N ASN A 354 -4.62 16.88 4.70
CA ASN A 354 -5.40 15.65 4.66
C ASN A 354 -4.57 14.37 4.86
N TYR A 355 -3.34 14.49 5.37
CA TYR A 355 -2.46 13.34 5.58
C TYR A 355 -3.11 12.33 6.54
N SER A 356 -3.51 11.19 5.99
CA SER A 356 -4.32 10.19 6.69
C SER A 356 -4.08 8.80 6.11
N PRO A 357 -4.51 7.71 6.78
CA PRO A 357 -4.31 6.36 6.25
C PRO A 357 -4.94 6.07 4.88
N GLU A 358 -5.80 6.95 4.38
CA GLU A 358 -6.43 6.87 3.06
C GLU A 358 -5.67 7.72 2.02
N MET A 359 -4.82 8.64 2.49
CA MET A 359 -4.06 9.61 1.70
C MET A 359 -2.72 9.89 2.41
N ALA A 360 -1.85 8.88 2.36
CA ALA A 360 -0.54 8.91 2.99
C ALA A 360 0.57 8.52 2.00
N ILE A 361 1.81 8.84 2.38
CA ILE A 361 2.99 8.29 1.75
C ILE A 361 3.24 6.94 2.42
N TYR A 362 3.36 5.88 1.63
CA TYR A 362 3.61 4.54 2.15
C TYR A 362 5.02 4.11 1.82
N CYS A 363 5.69 3.49 2.77
CA CYS A 363 6.95 2.84 2.53
C CYS A 363 6.76 1.62 1.61
N ILE A 364 7.85 1.10 1.05
CA ILE A 364 7.86 -0.14 0.25
C ILE A 364 7.28 -1.34 1.02
N CYS A 365 7.33 -1.31 2.35
CA CYS A 365 6.73 -2.33 3.21
C CYS A 365 5.22 -2.14 3.45
N GLY A 366 4.63 -1.04 2.95
CA GLY A 366 3.21 -0.69 3.10
C GLY A 366 2.86 0.09 4.37
N GLU A 367 3.84 0.39 5.23
CA GLU A 367 3.64 1.25 6.41
C GLU A 367 3.49 2.72 6.00
N ILE A 368 2.64 3.46 6.73
CA ILE A 368 2.51 4.91 6.55
C ILE A 368 3.80 5.56 7.05
N VAL A 369 4.43 6.34 6.18
CA VAL A 369 5.63 7.09 6.51
C VAL A 369 5.26 8.25 7.40
N GLU A 370 5.89 8.35 8.57
CA GLU A 370 5.86 9.57 9.35
C GLU A 370 6.85 10.55 8.71
N VAL A 371 6.34 11.66 8.18
CA VAL A 371 7.20 12.67 7.55
C VAL A 371 7.77 13.56 8.65
N GLU A 372 9.09 13.55 8.79
CA GLU A 372 9.82 14.28 9.83
C GLU A 372 10.18 15.69 9.38
N ASN A 373 10.43 15.87 8.07
CA ASN A 373 10.91 17.13 7.53
C ASN A 373 10.36 17.37 6.12
N VAL A 374 10.14 18.65 5.80
CA VAL A 374 9.71 19.09 4.46
C VAL A 374 10.66 20.17 3.99
N GLN A 375 11.23 19.97 2.81
CA GLN A 375 12.15 20.89 2.17
C GLN A 375 11.57 21.37 0.84
N VAL A 376 11.83 22.62 0.49
CA VAL A 376 11.60 23.17 -0.84
C VAL A 376 12.92 23.07 -1.60
N CYS A 377 12.92 22.22 -2.63
CA CYS A 377 14.03 22.04 -3.54
C CYS A 377 13.88 23.02 -4.69
N ASN A 378 14.92 23.82 -4.93
CA ASN A 378 14.99 24.76 -6.04
C ASN A 378 16.01 24.25 -7.07
N TRP A 379 15.52 23.69 -8.18
CA TRP A 379 16.37 23.23 -9.26
C TRP A 379 16.66 24.38 -10.23
N LYS A 380 17.93 24.80 -10.26
CA LYS A 380 18.47 25.83 -11.18
C LYS A 380 17.70 27.16 -11.18
N GLU A 381 17.14 27.54 -10.02
CA GLU A 381 16.33 28.74 -9.82
C GLU A 381 15.02 28.83 -10.62
N ASP A 382 14.75 27.85 -11.49
CA ASP A 382 13.63 27.87 -12.45
C ASP A 382 12.47 26.96 -12.03
N PHE A 383 12.72 25.93 -11.22
CA PHE A 383 11.72 24.93 -10.86
C PHE A 383 11.79 24.53 -9.40
N LYS A 384 10.68 24.74 -8.67
CA LYS A 384 10.57 24.43 -7.25
C LYS A 384 9.65 23.25 -6.98
N PHE A 385 10.02 22.38 -6.05
CA PHE A 385 9.19 21.25 -5.66
C PHE A 385 9.42 20.91 -4.19
N TYR A 386 8.47 20.21 -3.58
CA TYR A 386 8.60 19.72 -2.22
C TYR A 386 9.36 18.40 -2.19
N LEU A 387 10.27 18.26 -1.23
CA LEU A 387 10.86 17.01 -0.78
C LEU A 387 10.39 16.74 0.65
N PHE A 388 9.60 15.69 0.81
CA PHE A 388 9.18 15.15 2.10
C PHE A 388 10.17 14.08 2.51
N GLU A 389 10.80 14.26 3.66
CA GLU A 389 11.73 13.30 4.24
C GLU A 389 10.98 12.53 5.33
N GLY A 390 10.76 11.24 5.05
CA GLY A 390 10.24 10.30 6.01
C GLY A 390 11.27 9.95 7.07
N GLY A 391 10.78 9.64 8.26
CA GLY A 391 11.54 8.92 9.27
C GLY A 391 11.93 7.52 8.79
N MET A 392 12.85 6.91 9.51
CA MET A 392 13.27 5.54 9.23
C MET A 392 12.09 4.60 9.44
N CYS A 393 11.63 3.97 8.36
CA CYS A 393 10.57 2.98 8.45
C CYS A 393 11.10 1.77 9.20
N ASP A 394 10.22 1.04 9.88
CA ASP A 394 10.62 -0.15 10.62
C ASP A 394 11.17 -1.29 9.74
N CYS A 395 10.99 -1.23 8.42
CA CYS A 395 11.68 -2.13 7.49
C CYS A 395 13.16 -1.75 7.26
N GLY A 396 13.66 -0.73 7.96
CA GLY A 396 15.02 -0.21 7.85
C GLY A 396 15.23 0.77 6.70
N GLU A 397 14.19 1.04 5.91
CA GLU A 397 14.27 1.93 4.75
C GLU A 397 13.85 3.34 5.12
N LYS A 398 14.60 4.32 4.63
CA LYS A 398 14.20 5.73 4.69
C LYS A 398 13.48 6.08 3.39
N VAL A 399 12.37 6.81 3.52
CA VAL A 399 11.52 7.15 2.38
C VAL A 399 11.59 8.63 2.11
N TYR A 400 11.79 8.97 0.84
CA TYR A 400 11.78 10.35 0.36
C TYR A 400 10.64 10.50 -0.62
N ALA A 401 9.79 11.52 -0.47
CA ALA A 401 8.73 11.80 -1.43
C ALA A 401 8.91 13.16 -2.10
N LEU A 402 8.79 13.23 -3.42
CA LEU A 402 8.85 14.45 -4.20
C LEU A 402 7.44 14.83 -4.64
N SER A 403 7.08 16.11 -4.55
CA SER A 403 5.81 16.63 -5.05
C SER A 403 5.99 17.96 -5.74
N LEU A 404 5.23 18.19 -6.80
CA LEU A 404 4.99 19.54 -7.29
C LEU A 404 4.33 20.40 -6.20
N MET A 405 4.53 21.72 -6.25
CA MET A 405 3.92 22.63 -5.29
C MET A 405 2.47 22.95 -5.68
N ASP A 406 2.17 22.99 -6.98
CA ASP A 406 0.86 23.34 -7.54
C ASP A 406 0.50 22.44 -8.74
N GLU A 407 -0.80 22.16 -8.92
CA GLU A 407 -1.32 21.29 -10.00
C GLU A 407 -0.98 21.82 -11.41
N GLU A 408 -1.02 23.14 -11.59
CA GLU A 408 -0.79 23.81 -12.88
C GLU A 408 0.70 24.13 -13.14
N GLN A 409 1.60 23.71 -12.24
CA GLN A 409 3.01 24.03 -12.36
C GLN A 409 3.64 23.40 -13.62
N GLU A 410 4.26 24.22 -14.47
CA GLU A 410 4.97 23.73 -15.65
C GLU A 410 6.23 22.96 -15.23
N VAL A 411 6.26 21.67 -15.58
CA VAL A 411 7.42 20.79 -15.35
C VAL A 411 8.36 20.89 -16.54
N PRO A 412 9.65 21.23 -16.35
CA PRO A 412 10.63 21.26 -17.42
C PRO A 412 10.73 19.92 -18.17
N ASP A 413 10.94 19.95 -19.49
CA ASP A 413 11.02 18.76 -20.36
C ASP A 413 11.97 17.66 -19.82
N LYS A 414 13.09 18.08 -19.21
CA LYS A 414 14.08 17.16 -18.61
C LYS A 414 13.57 16.42 -17.39
N LEU A 415 12.59 16.98 -16.67
CA LEU A 415 12.05 16.45 -15.41
C LEU A 415 10.68 15.79 -15.58
N GLU A 416 10.07 15.87 -16.78
CA GLU A 416 8.80 15.20 -17.06
C GLU A 416 8.86 13.69 -16.77
N GLY A 417 9.99 13.03 -17.02
CA GLY A 417 10.13 11.61 -16.70
C GLY A 417 10.04 11.28 -15.20
N ILE A 418 10.31 12.26 -14.32
CA ILE A 418 10.24 12.13 -12.86
C ILE A 418 8.82 12.46 -12.39
N PHE A 419 8.32 13.66 -12.69
CA PHE A 419 7.06 14.20 -12.15
C PHE A 419 5.80 13.84 -12.96
N LYS A 420 5.90 13.60 -14.27
CA LYS A 420 4.80 13.09 -15.12
C LYS A 420 4.92 11.57 -15.34
#